data_AF-R5N3S2-F1
#
_entry.id   AF-R5N3S2-F1
#
_cell.length_a   1.000
_cell.length_b   1.000
_cell.length_c   1.000
_cell.angle_alpha   90.00
_cell.angle_beta   90.00
_cell.angle_gamma   90.00
#
_symmetry.space_group_name_H-M   'P 1'
#
loop_
_entity.id
_entity.type
_entity.pdbx_description
1 polymer ?
#
loop_
_entity_poly.entity_id
_entity_poly.type
_entity_poly.pdbx_seq_one_letter_code
_entity_poly.pdbx_strand_id
1 'polypeptide(L)'
;MELIYVKEVDKSLLYQGFTIRTALLNSFLGIFGKLDIGEMRQISILLNGKIYSGIKVVNQNFDRNKYPNHPEMYQVRYDNMNDFLQALRSEFSDLYKFIDEQMKIKKIMKERGENMSNIKILQELKSSLSFYTTDNPNVW
;
A
#
# COMPACT_ATOMS: atom_id res chain seq x y z
N MET A 1 13.02 8.59 15.76
CA MET A 1 12.24 8.20 14.57
C MET A 1 13.18 7.57 13.57
N GLU A 2 12.96 6.30 13.25
CA GLU A 2 13.72 5.53 12.26
C GLU A 2 12.86 5.32 11.02
N LEU A 3 13.47 5.41 9.82
CA LEU A 3 12.75 5.16 8.56
C LEU A 3 12.44 3.67 8.43
N ILE A 4 11.15 3.33 8.33
CA ILE A 4 10.66 1.96 8.17
C ILE A 4 10.62 1.57 6.70
N TYR A 5 9.99 2.41 5.86
CA TYR A 5 9.71 2.06 4.47
C TYR A 5 9.41 3.30 3.62
N VAL A 6 9.77 3.28 2.35
CA VAL A 6 9.39 4.30 1.36
C VAL A 6 8.57 3.64 0.26
N LYS A 7 7.40 4.21 -0.03
CA LYS A 7 6.48 3.73 -1.06
C LYS A 7 6.22 4.81 -2.08
N GLU A 8 6.50 4.53 -3.35
CA GLU A 8 5.97 5.35 -4.44
C GLU A 8 4.44 5.32 -4.43
N VAL A 9 3.81 6.48 -4.55
CA VAL A 9 2.35 6.59 -4.61
C VAL A 9 1.88 6.03 -5.95
N ASP A 10 1.04 5.01 -5.89
CA ASP A 10 0.48 4.35 -7.06
C ASP A 10 -0.97 3.94 -6.83
N LYS A 11 -1.56 3.30 -7.83
CA LYS A 11 -2.93 2.79 -7.77
C LYS A 11 -3.15 1.86 -6.57
N SER A 12 -2.20 1.00 -6.22
CA SER A 12 -2.40 0.06 -5.12
C SER A 12 -2.55 0.82 -3.81
N LEU A 13 -1.64 1.77 -3.52
CA LEU A 13 -1.70 2.61 -2.34
C LEU A 13 -3.04 3.39 -2.29
N LEU A 14 -3.48 3.96 -3.39
CA LEU A 14 -4.70 4.78 -3.41
C LEU A 14 -6.02 4.00 -3.46
N TYR A 15 -6.00 2.66 -3.43
CA TYR A 15 -7.22 1.84 -3.47
C TYR A 15 -7.25 0.63 -2.54
N GLN A 16 -6.14 -0.07 -2.29
CA GLN A 16 -6.15 -1.40 -1.65
C GLN A 16 -5.04 -1.62 -0.62
N GLY A 17 -4.17 -0.63 -0.43
CA GLY A 17 -2.92 -0.80 0.31
C GLY A 17 -1.76 -1.23 -0.57
N PHE A 18 -0.68 -1.70 0.05
CA PHE A 18 0.56 -1.95 -0.66
C PHE A 18 1.31 -3.16 -0.11
N THR A 19 2.09 -3.77 -0.99
CA THR A 19 3.03 -4.84 -0.63
C THR A 19 4.37 -4.23 -0.23
N ILE A 20 4.97 -4.76 0.83
CA ILE A 20 6.37 -4.47 1.19
C ILE A 20 7.26 -5.13 0.14
N ARG A 21 8.07 -4.34 -0.56
CA ARG A 21 9.00 -4.84 -1.58
C ARG A 21 9.94 -5.88 -0.97
N THR A 22 10.16 -7.01 -1.64
CA THR A 22 11.03 -8.09 -1.17
C THR A 22 12.42 -7.60 -0.78
N ALA A 23 12.99 -6.65 -1.53
CA ALA A 23 14.30 -6.07 -1.25
C ALA A 23 14.38 -5.31 0.08
N LEU A 24 13.24 -4.85 0.61
CA LEU A 24 13.13 -4.08 1.85
C LEU A 24 12.50 -4.90 2.98
N LEU A 25 12.16 -6.17 2.73
CA LEU A 25 11.39 -6.99 3.67
C LEU A 25 12.17 -7.23 4.96
N ASN A 26 13.45 -7.57 4.89
CA ASN A 26 14.25 -7.83 6.09
C ASN A 26 14.36 -6.60 7.00
N SER A 27 14.58 -5.41 6.42
CA SER A 27 14.62 -4.16 7.17
C SER A 27 13.27 -3.86 7.81
N PHE A 28 12.19 -4.01 7.04
CA PHE A 28 10.83 -3.86 7.56
C PHE A 28 10.58 -4.81 8.73
N LEU A 29 10.92 -6.10 8.62
CA LEU A 29 10.71 -7.09 9.69
C LEU A 29 11.61 -6.88 10.90
N GLY A 30 12.80 -6.29 10.74
CA GLY A 30 13.66 -5.93 11.87
C GLY A 30 12.99 -4.91 12.81
N ILE A 31 12.17 -4.01 12.25
CA ILE A 31 11.42 -3.00 13.00
C ILE A 31 10.01 -3.52 13.34
N PHE A 32 9.32 -4.08 12.36
CA PHE A 32 7.93 -4.52 12.47
C PHE A 32 7.79 -5.80 13.32
N GLY A 33 8.81 -6.65 13.34
CA GLY A 33 8.74 -8.00 13.91
C GLY A 33 8.00 -8.99 13.00
N LYS A 34 8.42 -10.25 13.03
CA LYS A 34 7.84 -11.29 12.17
C LYS A 34 6.39 -11.63 12.57
N LEU A 35 5.57 -11.94 11.57
CA LEU A 35 4.26 -12.57 11.70
C LEU A 35 4.30 -13.99 11.14
N ASP A 36 3.51 -14.89 11.71
CA ASP A 36 3.30 -16.22 11.15
C ASP A 36 2.56 -16.14 9.81
N ILE A 37 2.67 -17.18 8.98
CA ILE A 37 2.03 -17.21 7.66
C ILE A 37 0.50 -17.18 7.84
N GLY A 38 -0.16 -16.22 7.17
CA GLY A 38 -1.59 -15.99 7.29
C GLY A 38 -2.00 -15.10 8.46
N GLU A 39 -1.06 -14.77 9.37
CA GLU A 39 -1.32 -13.89 10.49
C GLU A 39 -1.46 -12.43 10.02
N MET A 40 -2.27 -11.68 10.77
CA MET A 40 -2.40 -10.24 10.61
C MET A 40 -2.22 -9.52 11.95
N ARG A 41 -1.65 -8.32 11.89
CA ARG A 41 -1.60 -7.38 13.02
C ARG A 41 -2.29 -6.09 12.66
N GLN A 42 -3.18 -5.61 13.53
CA GLN A 42 -3.77 -4.29 13.39
C GLN A 42 -2.75 -3.22 13.81
N ILE A 43 -2.71 -2.13 13.06
CA ILE A 43 -1.83 -0.99 13.31
C ILE A 43 -2.60 0.32 13.20
N SER A 44 -2.02 1.37 13.76
CA SER A 44 -2.50 2.74 13.57
C SER A 44 -1.38 3.58 12.96
N ILE A 45 -1.72 4.48 12.05
CA ILE A 45 -0.77 5.35 11.35
C ILE A 45 -1.07 6.81 11.72
N LEU A 46 -0.02 7.57 12.04
CA LEU A 46 -0.09 9.03 12.19
C LEU A 46 0.20 9.71 10.86
N LEU A 47 -0.75 10.50 10.35
CA LEU A 47 -0.60 11.30 9.14
C LEU A 47 -1.16 12.70 9.39
N ASN A 48 -0.36 13.74 9.12
CA ASN A 48 -0.73 15.15 9.31
C ASN A 48 -1.34 15.45 10.70
N GLY A 49 -0.79 14.82 11.75
CA GLY A 49 -1.26 15.00 13.13
C GLY A 49 -2.51 14.21 13.51
N LYS A 50 -3.18 13.52 12.57
CA LYS A 50 -4.31 12.64 12.84
C LYS A 50 -3.88 11.18 12.89
N ILE A 51 -4.36 10.45 13.89
CA ILE A 51 -4.17 9.00 14.02
C ILE A 51 -5.31 8.31 13.27
N TYR A 52 -4.92 7.35 12.42
CA TYR A 52 -5.83 6.51 11.67
C TYR A 52 -5.67 5.07 12.10
N SER A 53 -6.76 4.41 12.48
CA SER A 53 -6.78 3.02 12.92
C SER A 53 -7.51 2.12 11.90
N GLY A 54 -7.55 0.80 12.16
CA GLY A 54 -8.18 -0.16 11.26
C GLY A 54 -7.35 -0.50 10.03
N ILE A 55 -6.07 -0.12 10.03
CA ILE A 55 -5.08 -0.63 9.08
C ILE A 55 -4.56 -1.96 9.61
N LYS A 56 -4.23 -2.89 8.71
CA LYS A 56 -3.63 -4.18 9.08
C LYS A 56 -2.42 -4.48 8.22
N VAL A 57 -1.42 -5.10 8.82
CA VAL A 57 -0.31 -5.75 8.11
C VAL A 57 -0.55 -7.24 8.12
N VAL A 58 -0.49 -7.87 6.96
CA VAL A 58 -0.79 -9.30 6.78
C VAL A 58 0.41 -9.99 6.15
N ASN A 59 0.85 -11.10 6.74
CA ASN A 59 1.74 -12.04 6.06
C ASN A 59 0.89 -12.99 5.21
N GLN A 60 0.95 -12.85 3.89
CA GLN A 60 0.06 -13.58 2.98
C GLN A 60 0.28 -15.09 3.04
N ASN A 61 -0.83 -15.83 3.10
CA ASN A 61 -0.81 -17.28 3.01
C ASN A 61 -0.80 -17.72 1.53
N PHE A 62 0.35 -18.17 1.04
CA PHE A 62 0.47 -18.76 -0.30
C PHE A 62 0.28 -20.27 -0.25
N ASP A 63 -0.37 -20.81 -1.28
CA ASP A 63 -0.36 -22.24 -1.55
C ASP A 63 1.08 -22.70 -1.79
N ARG A 64 1.70 -23.31 -0.78
CA ARG A 64 3.08 -23.78 -0.82
C ARG A 64 3.29 -24.96 -1.76
N ASN A 65 2.23 -25.66 -2.16
CA ASN A 65 2.33 -26.70 -3.18
C ASN A 65 2.54 -26.07 -4.56
N LYS A 66 1.87 -24.95 -4.84
CA LYS A 66 2.03 -24.20 -6.10
C LYS A 66 3.25 -23.29 -6.11
N TYR A 67 3.64 -22.76 -4.95
CA TYR A 67 4.68 -21.76 -4.79
C TYR A 67 5.66 -22.13 -3.66
N PRO A 68 6.40 -23.24 -3.80
CA PRO A 68 7.22 -23.79 -2.72
C PRO A 68 8.33 -22.84 -2.24
N ASN A 69 8.95 -22.11 -3.17
CA ASN A 69 10.08 -21.22 -2.89
C ASN A 69 9.72 -19.73 -2.90
N HIS A 70 8.42 -19.39 -2.93
CA HIS A 70 8.04 -17.98 -2.99
C HIS A 70 8.32 -17.30 -1.64
N PRO A 71 8.98 -16.12 -1.63
CA PRO A 71 9.24 -15.41 -0.38
C PRO A 71 7.93 -15.04 0.34
N GLU A 72 7.99 -14.89 1.66
CA GLU A 72 6.88 -14.32 2.42
C GLU A 72 6.51 -12.94 1.86
N MET A 73 5.22 -12.59 1.88
CA MET A 73 4.73 -11.33 1.33
C MET A 73 3.93 -10.59 2.38
N TYR A 74 4.47 -9.46 2.82
CA TYR A 74 3.81 -8.59 3.79
C TYR A 74 3.04 -7.51 3.04
N GLN A 75 1.78 -7.30 3.45
CA GLN A 75 0.90 -6.32 2.83
C GLN A 75 0.25 -5.46 3.90
N VAL A 76 0.37 -4.14 3.72
CA VAL A 76 -0.42 -3.15 4.44
C VAL A 76 -1.76 -3.04 3.73
N ARG A 77 -2.86 -3.22 4.47
CA ARG A 77 -4.24 -3.23 3.96
C ARG A 77 -5.11 -2.30 4.80
N TYR A 78 -6.05 -1.65 4.14
CA TYR A 78 -7.10 -0.85 4.76
C TYR A 78 -8.37 -0.98 3.93
N ASP A 79 -9.53 -0.79 4.57
CA ASP A 79 -10.83 -0.82 3.90
C ASP A 79 -11.00 0.36 2.93
N ASN A 80 -11.83 0.19 1.90
CA ASN A 80 -12.19 1.26 0.97
C ASN A 80 -12.87 2.47 1.65
N MET A 81 -13.55 2.21 2.76
CA MET A 81 -14.22 3.23 3.59
C MET A 81 -13.34 3.76 4.71
N ASN A 82 -12.08 3.29 4.82
CA ASN A 82 -11.20 3.72 5.89
C ASN A 82 -10.76 5.19 5.69
N ASP A 83 -10.83 5.98 6.76
CA ASP A 83 -10.41 7.38 6.82
C ASP A 83 -8.99 7.62 6.31
N PHE A 84 -8.07 6.66 6.52
CA PHE A 84 -6.69 6.76 6.07
C PHE A 84 -6.61 6.80 4.54
N LEU A 85 -7.41 5.97 3.87
CA LEU A 85 -7.47 5.94 2.42
C LEU A 85 -8.03 7.24 1.85
N GLN A 86 -9.06 7.79 2.51
CA GLN A 86 -9.61 9.09 2.10
C GLN A 86 -8.59 10.21 2.29
N ALA A 87 -7.82 10.18 3.38
CA ALA A 87 -6.75 11.12 3.62
C ALA A 87 -5.64 11.03 2.57
N LEU A 88 -5.20 9.81 2.21
CA LEU A 88 -4.22 9.60 1.14
C LEU A 88 -4.72 10.14 -0.21
N ARG A 89 -6.00 9.90 -0.55
CA ARG A 89 -6.59 10.43 -1.79
C ARG A 89 -6.72 11.95 -1.79
N SER A 90 -6.93 12.55 -0.62
CA SER A 90 -6.93 14.00 -0.48
C SER A 90 -5.53 14.59 -0.63
N GLU A 91 -4.53 13.99 0.03
CA GLU A 91 -3.13 14.44 -0.02
C GLU A 91 -2.55 14.32 -1.44
N PHE A 92 -2.82 13.19 -2.12
CA PHE A 92 -2.34 12.93 -3.48
C PHE A 92 -3.44 13.13 -4.53
N SER A 93 -4.24 14.19 -4.39
CA SER A 93 -5.48 14.34 -5.16
C SER A 93 -5.28 14.42 -6.68
N ASP A 94 -4.24 15.09 -7.16
CA ASP A 94 -3.97 15.20 -8.60
C ASP A 94 -3.58 13.85 -9.20
N LEU A 95 -2.69 13.11 -8.52
CA LEU A 95 -2.32 11.76 -8.92
C LEU A 95 -3.50 10.78 -8.82
N TYR A 96 -4.35 10.91 -7.79
CA TYR A 96 -5.56 10.12 -7.64
C TYR A 96 -6.53 10.34 -8.80
N LYS A 97 -6.83 11.60 -9.15
CA LYS A 97 -7.69 11.96 -10.29
C LYS A 97 -7.13 11.39 -11.59
N PHE A 98 -5.84 11.58 -11.84
CA PHE A 98 -5.18 11.02 -13.03
C PHE A 98 -5.34 9.50 -13.10
N ILE A 99 -5.06 8.78 -12.02
CA ILE A 99 -5.20 7.31 -12.00
C ILE A 99 -6.66 6.90 -12.24
N ASP A 100 -7.63 7.57 -11.61
CA ASP A 100 -9.05 7.27 -11.74
C ASP A 100 -9.54 7.47 -13.19
N GLU A 101 -9.15 8.55 -13.84
CA GLU A 101 -9.44 8.82 -15.25
C GLU A 101 -8.84 7.76 -16.18
N GLN A 102 -7.57 7.40 -15.96
CA GLN A 102 -6.91 6.34 -16.74
C GLN A 102 -7.58 4.98 -16.55
N MET A 103 -8.11 4.69 -15.35
CA MET A 103 -8.90 3.48 -15.12
C MET A 103 -10.24 3.49 -15.85
N LYS A 104 -10.95 4.63 -15.88
CA LYS A 104 -12.21 4.78 -16.62
C LYS A 104 -12.00 4.57 -18.12
N ILE A 105 -10.96 5.19 -18.69
CA ILE A 105 -10.57 4.98 -20.08
C ILE A 105 -10.26 3.50 -20.35
N LYS A 106 -9.45 2.87 -19.48
CA LYS A 106 -9.10 1.46 -19.62
C LYS A 106 -10.32 0.54 -19.56
N LYS A 107 -11.33 0.87 -18.75
CA LYS A 107 -12.60 0.12 -18.68
C LYS A 107 -13.37 0.21 -20.00
N ILE A 108 -13.56 1.42 -20.54
CA ILE A 108 -14.27 1.64 -21.81
C ILE A 108 -13.57 0.93 -22.97
N MET A 109 -12.24 1.00 -23.04
CA MET A 109 -11.48 0.33 -24.10
C MET A 109 -11.57 -1.20 -23.98
N LYS A 110 -11.53 -1.74 -22.76
CA LYS A 110 -11.71 -3.18 -22.54
C LYS A 110 -13.10 -3.65 -22.98
N GLU A 111 -14.14 -2.86 -22.75
CA GLU A 111 -15.50 -3.14 -23.23
C GLU A 111 -15.59 -3.15 -24.76
N ARG A 112 -14.69 -2.44 -25.46
CA ARG A 112 -14.53 -2.44 -26.92
C ARG A 112 -13.62 -3.54 -27.47
N GLY A 113 -13.07 -4.40 -26.60
CA GLY A 113 -12.14 -5.46 -26.98
C GLY A 113 -10.70 -4.99 -27.21
N GLU A 114 -10.36 -3.76 -26.81
CA GLU A 114 -9.03 -3.19 -26.98
C GLU A 114 -8.14 -3.44 -25.74
N ASN A 115 -6.90 -3.84 -25.97
CA ASN A 115 -5.92 -4.06 -24.90
C ASN A 115 -5.09 -2.80 -24.65
N MET A 116 -5.16 -2.27 -23.43
CA MET A 116 -4.35 -1.16 -22.96
C MET A 116 -3.20 -1.63 -22.06
N SER A 117 -2.04 -1.01 -22.26
CA SER A 117 -0.88 -1.18 -21.37
C SER A 117 -1.19 -0.75 -19.92
N ASN A 118 -0.25 -0.98 -19.02
CA ASN A 118 -0.37 -0.54 -17.63
C ASN A 118 -0.35 0.99 -17.55
N ILE A 119 -1.10 1.56 -16.60
CA ILE A 119 -1.15 3.01 -16.37
C ILE A 119 0.27 3.49 -16.05
N LYS A 120 0.80 4.41 -16.86
CA LYS A 120 2.09 5.05 -16.64
C LYS A 120 1.85 6.39 -15.95
N ILE A 121 2.38 6.54 -14.74
CA ILE A 121 2.30 7.79 -13.98
C ILE A 121 3.27 8.79 -14.62
N LEU A 122 2.76 9.99 -14.91
CA LEU A 122 3.53 11.10 -15.46
C LEU A 122 4.62 11.55 -14.48
N GLN A 123 5.77 12.00 -14.97
CA GLN A 123 6.95 12.26 -14.14
C GLN A 123 6.68 13.37 -13.11
N GLU A 124 5.92 14.37 -13.50
CA GLU A 124 5.47 15.51 -12.68
C GLU A 124 4.47 15.12 -11.59
N LEU A 125 3.78 13.98 -11.72
CA LEU A 125 2.84 13.46 -10.73
C LEU A 125 3.47 12.43 -9.78
N LYS A 126 4.70 11.99 -10.05
CA LYS A 126 5.37 10.99 -9.21
C LYS A 126 5.58 11.56 -7.81
N SER A 127 5.10 10.80 -6.83
CA SER A 127 5.18 11.14 -5.41
C SER A 127 5.57 9.90 -4.61
N SER A 128 6.09 10.11 -3.41
CA SER A 128 6.43 9.02 -2.48
C SER A 128 5.96 9.33 -1.06
N LEU A 129 5.59 8.28 -0.33
CA LEU A 129 5.25 8.31 1.08
C LEU A 129 6.34 7.57 1.89
N SER A 130 6.82 8.21 2.94
CA SER A 130 7.84 7.66 3.85
C SER A 130 7.20 7.35 5.20
N PHE A 131 7.41 6.14 5.69
CA PHE A 131 6.91 5.65 6.97
C PHE A 131 8.04 5.62 7.99
N TYR A 132 7.79 6.14 9.19
CA TYR A 132 8.78 6.23 10.27
C TYR A 132 8.22 5.62 11.56
N THR A 133 9.12 5.16 12.44
CA THR A 133 8.76 4.82 13.82
C THR A 133 8.42 6.07 14.62
N THR A 134 7.60 5.90 15.65
CA THR A 134 7.22 6.98 16.57
C THR A 134 7.13 6.46 18.00
N ASP A 135 7.39 7.34 18.97
CA ASP A 135 7.28 7.03 20.39
C ASP A 135 5.84 7.24 20.92
N ASN A 136 4.91 7.63 20.04
CA ASN A 136 3.49 7.79 20.41
C ASN A 136 2.86 6.41 20.63
N PRO A 137 2.42 6.07 21.86
CA PRO A 137 1.92 4.73 22.19
C PRO A 137 0.59 4.37 21.48
N ASN A 138 -0.09 5.35 20.89
CA ASN A 138 -1.34 5.15 20.14
C ASN A 138 -1.09 4.90 18.64
N VAL A 139 0.17 4.92 18.21
CA VAL A 139 0.61 4.70 16.84
C VAL A 139 1.53 3.50 16.85
N TRP A 140 1.44 2.68 15.81
CA TRP A 140 2.19 1.45 15.69
C TRP A 140 3.14 1.56 14.49
#